data_AF-A0A2S9YK58-F1
#
_entry.id   AF-A0A2S9YK58-F1
#
_cell.length_a   1.000
_cell.length_b   1.000
_cell.length_c   1.000
_cell.angle_alpha   90.00
_cell.angle_beta   90.00
_cell.angle_gamma   90.00
#
_symmetry.space_group_name_H-M   'P 1'
#
loop_
_entity.id
_entity.type
_entity.pdbx_description
1 polymer ?
#
loop_
_entity_poly.entity_id
_entity_poly.type
_entity_poly.pdbx_seq_one_letter_code
_entity_poly.pdbx_strand_id
1 'polypeptide(L)'
;MRAIDGQTDQARVVRHVELAPSSVAYRLCYPARVSTLRTLITAGVATLTLLGCKPPGGDGDEGDGDEPATPIELDDAPALLAEQVCAQLFACSCPSAVGYEDEAECVATKTAEIEVMIDPIIGTGGTWSAECAGELAQTWSQWACLGPTSASREASYSSRTCPIVKGTLALGADCSVSGLGDNCQPGLACIDQVCVESPTFPIAVGGVCEYNWDTLPCESGAICDWNEDYTQRTCQTLPQAGDSCTGNSLCGPAANDLICNGETATCEPAPGVGEPCFQEFLCGPGTYCDGGKDFTCQPRVELGDGCGADAVCPVDASCVGNLCVADAAAVCGIQLWF
;
A
#
# COMPACT_ATOMS: atom_id res chain seq x y z
N MET A 1 -1.22 -35.09 -63.34
CA MET A 1 0.06 -35.61 -62.83
C MET A 1 1.21 -34.75 -63.36
N ARG A 2 1.63 -33.77 -62.56
CA ARG A 2 2.93 -33.08 -62.61
C ARG A 2 3.05 -32.31 -61.30
N ALA A 3 4.07 -32.65 -60.54
CA ALA A 3 4.47 -31.98 -59.31
C ALA A 3 5.03 -30.59 -59.65
N ILE A 4 4.74 -29.60 -58.81
CA ILE A 4 5.55 -28.39 -58.67
C ILE A 4 5.65 -28.14 -57.16
N ASP A 5 6.82 -28.48 -56.63
CA ASP A 5 7.32 -28.05 -55.33
C ASP A 5 7.46 -26.52 -55.31
N GLY A 6 7.01 -25.90 -54.22
CA GLY A 6 7.07 -24.47 -54.00
C GLY A 6 7.26 -24.17 -52.52
N GLN A 7 8.40 -24.61 -51.99
CA GLN A 7 8.85 -24.37 -50.62
C GLN A 7 9.37 -22.91 -50.55
N THR A 8 8.56 -21.99 -50.03
CA THR A 8 9.01 -20.64 -49.70
C THR A 8 9.70 -20.64 -48.34
N ASP A 9 11.03 -20.67 -48.39
CA ASP A 9 11.93 -20.26 -47.29
C ASP A 9 11.68 -18.78 -46.97
N GLN A 10 10.97 -18.50 -45.86
CA GLN A 10 11.07 -17.20 -45.22
C GLN A 10 12.23 -17.22 -44.24
N ALA A 11 13.34 -16.66 -44.71
CA ALA A 11 14.52 -16.34 -43.91
C ALA A 11 14.10 -15.41 -42.74
N ARG A 12 14.05 -15.97 -41.54
CA ARG A 12 13.92 -15.24 -40.28
C ARG A 12 15.22 -14.47 -40.05
N VAL A 13 15.21 -13.17 -40.33
CA VAL A 13 16.28 -12.26 -39.90
C VAL A 13 16.21 -12.15 -38.37
N VAL A 14 16.97 -13.00 -37.68
CA VAL A 14 17.26 -12.83 -36.26
C VAL A 14 18.21 -11.65 -36.14
N ARG A 15 17.68 -10.45 -35.84
CA ARG A 15 18.51 -9.38 -35.31
C ARG A 15 18.97 -9.80 -33.92
N HIS A 16 20.24 -10.17 -33.79
CA HIS A 16 20.92 -10.11 -32.51
C HIS A 16 20.93 -8.65 -32.07
N VAL A 17 20.07 -8.32 -31.10
CA VAL A 17 20.25 -7.15 -30.26
C VAL A 17 21.32 -7.56 -29.25
N GLU A 18 22.53 -7.03 -29.40
CA GLU A 18 23.53 -6.99 -28.34
C GLU A 18 22.93 -6.19 -27.18
N LEU A 19 22.36 -6.90 -26.20
CA LEU A 19 22.07 -6.34 -24.90
C LEU A 19 23.42 -6.18 -24.18
N ALA A 20 23.86 -4.93 -24.06
CA ALA A 20 24.94 -4.57 -23.16
C ALA A 20 24.62 -5.06 -21.74
N PRO A 21 25.56 -5.68 -21.02
CA PRO A 21 25.33 -6.08 -19.64
C PRO A 21 25.28 -4.82 -18.77
N SER A 22 24.08 -4.35 -18.45
CA SER A 22 23.83 -3.45 -17.33
C SER A 22 24.03 -4.24 -16.05
N SER A 23 25.28 -4.31 -15.60
CA SER A 23 25.66 -4.77 -14.27
C SER A 23 25.12 -3.79 -13.23
N VAL A 24 23.87 -3.99 -12.79
CA VAL A 24 23.35 -3.40 -11.57
C VAL A 24 23.97 -4.17 -10.41
N ALA A 25 24.96 -3.54 -9.78
CA ALA A 25 25.60 -4.07 -8.59
C ALA A 25 24.63 -3.99 -7.41
N TYR A 26 24.11 -5.14 -6.97
CA TYR A 26 23.52 -5.28 -5.65
C TYR A 26 24.64 -5.07 -4.61
N ARG A 27 24.71 -3.89 -4.00
CA ARG A 27 25.51 -3.67 -2.80
C ARG A 27 24.79 -4.35 -1.63
N LEU A 28 25.17 -5.59 -1.36
CA LEU A 28 24.96 -6.23 -0.06
C LEU A 28 25.81 -5.46 0.98
N CYS A 29 25.15 -4.75 1.89
CA CYS A 29 25.79 -4.15 3.05
C CYS A 29 26.24 -5.25 4.02
N TYR A 30 27.52 -5.63 3.96
CA TYR A 30 28.22 -6.32 5.05
C TYR A 30 28.93 -5.29 5.94
N PRO A 31 29.02 -5.51 7.27
CA PRO A 31 29.71 -4.61 8.17
C PRO A 31 31.24 -4.70 7.97
N ALA A 32 31.86 -3.56 7.65
CA ALA A 32 33.31 -3.42 7.57
C ALA A 32 33.92 -3.44 8.99
N ARG A 33 34.83 -4.40 9.24
CA ARG A 33 35.75 -4.35 10.37
C ARG A 33 36.80 -3.27 10.10
N VAL A 34 36.79 -2.19 10.86
CA VAL A 34 37.87 -1.21 10.89
C VAL A 34 38.72 -1.42 12.13
N SER A 35 39.96 -1.85 11.89
CA SER A 35 41.04 -1.95 12.86
C SER A 35 41.63 -0.55 13.12
N THR A 36 41.56 -0.15 14.39
CA THR A 36 42.45 0.77 15.15
C THR A 36 43.36 1.73 14.39
N LEU A 37 43.15 3.05 14.60
CA LEU A 37 44.24 3.94 15.00
C LEU A 37 43.74 5.19 15.74
N ARG A 38 44.45 5.53 16.82
CA ARG A 38 44.21 6.60 17.79
C ARG A 38 44.25 8.01 17.17
N THR A 39 43.32 8.89 17.57
CA THR A 39 43.59 10.32 17.80
C THR A 39 42.62 10.86 18.87
N LEU A 40 43.15 11.71 19.75
CA LEU A 40 42.61 12.15 21.03
C LEU A 40 41.43 13.13 20.96
N ILE A 41 40.39 12.83 21.75
CA ILE A 41 39.68 13.68 22.73
C ILE A 41 39.67 15.19 22.48
N THR A 42 38.52 15.72 22.01
CA THR A 42 37.71 16.76 22.70
C THR A 42 36.43 17.04 21.89
N ALA A 43 35.29 16.52 22.32
CA ALA A 43 33.96 17.09 22.09
C ALA A 43 32.93 16.29 22.89
N GLY A 44 31.94 17.00 23.43
CA GLY A 44 31.02 16.52 24.44
C GLY A 44 30.30 15.22 24.08
N VAL A 45 30.10 14.41 25.12
CA VAL A 45 29.13 13.31 25.13
C VAL A 45 27.75 13.95 25.01
N ALA A 46 27.31 14.17 23.77
CA ALA A 46 25.90 14.28 23.46
C ALA A 46 25.35 12.86 23.55
N THR A 47 24.76 12.55 24.69
CA THR A 47 23.89 11.39 24.86
C THR A 47 22.83 11.48 23.77
N LEU A 48 22.95 10.67 22.71
CA LEU A 48 21.83 10.39 21.81
C LEU A 48 20.81 9.60 22.64
N THR A 49 20.02 10.34 23.41
CA THR A 49 18.70 9.88 23.84
C THR A 49 17.91 9.61 22.57
N LEU A 50 17.52 8.35 22.40
CA LEU A 50 16.42 7.94 21.54
C LEU A 50 15.20 8.79 21.91
N LEU A 51 15.03 9.91 21.23
CA LEU A 51 13.82 10.71 21.31
C LEU A 51 12.80 9.98 20.44
N GLY A 52 11.96 9.18 21.10
CA GLY A 52 10.75 8.67 20.48
C GLY A 52 9.89 9.87 20.09
N CYS A 53 9.66 10.04 18.79
CA CYS A 53 8.62 10.96 18.32
C CYS A 53 7.28 10.41 18.81
N LYS A 54 6.79 10.98 19.91
CA LYS A 54 5.39 10.86 20.28
C LYS A 54 4.62 11.70 19.24
N PRO A 55 3.64 11.15 18.50
CA PRO A 55 2.76 11.98 17.70
C PRO A 55 2.20 13.06 18.62
N PRO A 56 2.05 14.33 18.18
CA PRO A 56 1.44 15.35 19.00
C PRO A 56 0.09 14.80 19.45
N GLY A 57 0.02 14.43 20.73
CA GLY A 57 -1.21 14.02 21.36
C GLY A 57 -2.06 15.26 21.42
N GLY A 58 -2.87 15.46 20.38
CA GLY A 58 -4.00 16.36 20.41
C GLY A 58 -4.91 15.83 21.48
N ASP A 59 -4.96 16.53 22.61
CA ASP A 59 -5.98 16.33 23.62
C ASP A 59 -7.33 16.65 22.97
N GLY A 60 -7.95 15.62 22.40
CA GLY A 60 -9.35 15.48 21.98
C GLY A 60 -10.22 16.73 21.95
N ASP A 61 -9.93 17.65 21.03
CA ASP A 61 -11.00 18.49 20.48
C ASP A 61 -11.55 17.72 19.27
N GLU A 62 -12.62 16.96 19.50
CA GLU A 62 -13.40 16.24 18.47
C GLU A 62 -14.14 17.23 17.52
N GLY A 63 -13.57 18.43 17.33
CA GLY A 63 -14.20 19.62 16.76
C GLY A 63 -13.73 20.01 15.36
N ASP A 64 -12.60 19.50 14.88
CA ASP A 64 -12.16 19.73 13.49
C ASP A 64 -12.79 18.68 12.56
N GLY A 65 -14.12 18.65 12.59
CA GLY A 65 -14.91 17.89 11.64
C GLY A 65 -14.78 18.47 10.23
N ASP A 66 -14.44 17.60 9.28
CA ASP A 66 -14.81 17.70 7.86
C ASP A 66 -14.69 19.10 7.22
N GLU A 67 -13.63 19.86 7.48
CA GLU A 67 -13.39 21.04 6.67
C GLU A 67 -13.15 20.55 5.23
N PRO A 68 -13.93 20.99 4.23
CA PRO A 68 -13.79 20.47 2.88
C PRO A 68 -12.39 20.80 2.35
N ALA A 69 -11.80 19.84 1.62
CA ALA A 69 -10.52 20.05 0.96
C ALA A 69 -10.53 21.32 0.11
N THR A 70 -9.51 22.17 0.27
CA THR A 70 -9.36 23.36 -0.56
C THR A 70 -8.84 22.94 -1.93
N PRO A 71 -9.56 23.25 -3.04
CA PRO A 71 -9.09 22.93 -4.38
C PRO A 71 -7.72 23.56 -4.68
N ILE A 72 -6.87 22.82 -5.39
CA ILE A 72 -5.55 23.28 -5.80
C ILE A 72 -5.52 23.43 -7.32
N GLU A 73 -5.38 24.67 -7.78
CA GLU A 73 -5.30 24.98 -9.21
C GLU A 73 -4.00 24.45 -9.83
N LEU A 74 -4.05 24.13 -11.12
CA LEU A 74 -2.94 23.50 -11.85
C LEU A 74 -1.63 24.28 -11.73
N ASP A 75 -1.69 25.61 -11.84
CA ASP A 75 -0.50 26.49 -11.84
C ASP A 75 0.22 26.49 -10.46
N ASP A 76 -0.50 26.23 -9.38
CA ASP A 76 0.04 26.21 -8.01
C ASP A 76 0.34 24.78 -7.53
N ALA A 77 -0.18 23.76 -8.23
CA ALA A 77 -0.21 22.39 -7.75
C ALA A 77 1.16 21.77 -7.47
N PRO A 78 2.18 21.89 -8.34
CA PRO A 78 3.46 21.27 -8.08
C PRO A 78 4.12 21.79 -6.79
N ALA A 79 4.04 23.09 -6.54
CA ALA A 79 4.61 23.70 -5.35
C ALA A 79 3.83 23.31 -4.09
N LEU A 80 2.50 23.44 -4.11
CA LEU A 80 1.68 23.15 -2.93
C LEU A 80 1.71 21.66 -2.55
N LEU A 81 1.66 20.75 -3.54
CA LEU A 81 1.78 19.31 -3.28
C LEU A 81 3.18 18.94 -2.74
N ALA A 82 4.23 19.56 -3.27
CA ALA A 82 5.60 19.37 -2.79
C ALA A 82 5.78 19.86 -1.35
N GLU A 83 5.25 21.04 -1.01
CA GLU A 83 5.22 21.58 0.35
C GLU A 83 4.56 20.61 1.32
N GLN A 84 3.40 20.06 0.99
CA GLN A 84 2.72 19.10 1.86
C GLN A 84 3.53 17.82 2.09
N VAL A 85 4.06 17.21 1.02
CA VAL A 85 4.86 15.98 1.14
C VAL A 85 6.13 16.23 1.95
N CYS A 86 6.84 17.33 1.68
CA CYS A 86 8.09 17.63 2.36
C CYS A 86 7.89 18.03 3.82
N ALA A 87 6.88 18.84 4.13
CA ALA A 87 6.52 19.16 5.51
C ALA A 87 6.28 17.89 6.34
N GLN A 88 5.57 16.90 5.77
CA GLN A 88 5.34 15.61 6.43
C GLN A 88 6.63 14.79 6.59
N LEU A 89 7.46 14.72 5.54
CA LEU A 89 8.74 14.00 5.58
C LEU A 89 9.65 14.49 6.72
N PHE A 90 9.73 15.80 6.90
CA PHE A 90 10.55 16.43 7.93
C PHE A 90 9.90 16.36 9.32
N ALA A 91 8.60 16.65 9.43
CA ALA A 91 7.87 16.57 10.70
C ALA A 91 7.94 15.17 11.32
N CYS A 92 7.89 14.13 10.49
CA CYS A 92 7.94 12.75 10.93
C CYS A 92 9.34 12.16 11.01
N SER A 93 10.39 12.94 10.70
CA SER A 93 11.78 12.49 10.70
C SER A 93 11.98 11.23 9.84
N CYS A 94 11.30 11.16 8.70
CA CYS A 94 11.35 9.99 7.82
C CYS A 94 12.80 9.82 7.27
N PRO A 95 13.33 8.59 7.10
CA PRO A 95 14.67 8.37 6.55
C PRO A 95 14.83 8.89 5.13
N SER A 96 13.74 8.96 4.37
CA SER A 96 13.71 9.60 3.05
C SER A 96 14.04 11.09 3.12
N ALA A 97 13.81 11.77 4.25
CA ALA A 97 14.24 13.15 4.47
C ALA A 97 15.78 13.29 4.51
N VAL A 98 16.52 12.23 4.85
CA VAL A 98 18.00 12.24 4.87
C VAL A 98 18.60 12.43 3.47
N GLY A 99 17.80 12.22 2.42
CA GLY A 99 18.18 12.51 1.04
C GLY A 99 18.24 14.00 0.68
N TYR A 100 17.72 14.87 1.54
CA TYR A 100 17.69 16.32 1.36
C TYR A 100 18.48 17.03 2.48
N GLU A 101 19.11 18.16 2.15
CA GLU A 101 19.81 19.05 3.08
C GLU A 101 18.82 19.68 4.06
N ASP A 102 17.70 20.17 3.54
CA ASP A 102 16.60 20.76 4.31
C ASP A 102 15.25 20.62 3.58
N GLU A 103 14.20 21.11 4.23
CA GLU A 103 12.83 21.08 3.71
C GLU A 103 12.68 21.91 2.42
N ALA A 104 13.43 23.01 2.28
CA ALA A 104 13.36 23.85 1.10
C ALA A 104 13.96 23.16 -0.14
N GLU A 105 15.08 22.44 0.03
CA GLU A 105 15.64 21.59 -1.04
C GLU A 105 14.67 20.47 -1.42
N CYS A 106 14.03 19.84 -0.42
CA CYS A 106 13.00 18.84 -0.68
C CYS A 106 11.87 19.41 -1.53
N VAL A 107 11.31 20.57 -1.14
CA VAL A 107 10.21 21.21 -1.88
C VAL A 107 10.65 21.54 -3.30
N ALA A 108 11.80 22.18 -3.49
CA ALA A 108 12.29 22.52 -4.83
C ALA A 108 12.46 21.29 -5.73
N THR A 109 12.99 20.19 -5.18
CA THR A 109 13.17 18.93 -5.91
C THR A 109 11.83 18.30 -6.26
N LYS A 110 10.90 18.22 -5.29
CA LYS A 110 9.59 17.60 -5.48
C LYS A 110 8.69 18.41 -6.40
N THR A 111 8.75 19.73 -6.37
CA THR A 111 8.05 20.60 -7.32
C THR A 111 8.43 20.22 -8.75
N ALA A 112 9.74 20.14 -9.05
CA ALA A 112 10.23 19.78 -10.38
C ALA A 112 9.83 18.35 -10.79
N GLU A 113 9.86 17.39 -9.88
CA GLU A 113 9.39 16.03 -10.16
C GLU A 113 7.89 15.99 -10.48
N ILE A 114 7.07 16.73 -9.73
CA ILE A 114 5.63 16.82 -9.92
C ILE A 114 5.29 17.52 -11.25
N GLU A 115 5.98 18.60 -11.60
CA GLU A 115 5.89 19.25 -12.92
C GLU A 115 6.16 18.26 -14.05
N VAL A 116 7.26 17.49 -13.98
CA VAL A 116 7.63 16.49 -14.99
C VAL A 116 6.56 15.42 -15.18
N MET A 117 5.77 15.11 -14.15
CA MET A 117 4.66 14.17 -14.25
C MET A 117 3.40 14.79 -14.86
N ILE A 118 3.06 16.03 -14.49
CA ILE A 118 1.82 16.70 -14.89
C ILE A 118 1.93 17.25 -16.33
N ASP A 119 3.03 17.93 -16.65
CA ASP A 119 3.21 18.67 -17.90
C ASP A 119 3.01 17.81 -19.17
N PRO A 120 3.50 16.56 -19.26
CA PRO A 120 3.27 15.75 -20.46
C PRO A 120 1.79 15.41 -20.68
N ILE A 121 1.04 15.20 -19.60
CA ILE A 121 -0.38 14.82 -19.68
C ILE A 121 -1.21 16.05 -20.06
N ILE A 122 -0.99 17.18 -19.40
CA ILE A 122 -1.70 18.43 -19.72
C ILE A 122 -1.30 18.95 -21.10
N GLY A 123 -0.01 18.90 -21.45
CA GLY A 123 0.51 19.35 -22.74
C GLY A 123 -0.02 18.55 -23.94
N THR A 124 -0.52 17.34 -23.73
CA THR A 124 -1.19 16.51 -24.77
C THR A 124 -2.71 16.69 -24.80
N GLY A 125 -3.25 17.67 -24.07
CA GLY A 125 -4.67 17.97 -24.00
C GLY A 125 -5.42 17.23 -22.90
N GLY A 126 -4.70 16.68 -21.92
CA GLY A 126 -5.30 16.09 -20.72
C GLY A 126 -6.05 17.10 -19.86
N THR A 127 -6.71 16.61 -18.82
CA THR A 127 -7.48 17.41 -17.86
C THR A 127 -6.87 17.37 -16.48
N TRP A 128 -7.05 18.45 -15.74
CA TRP A 128 -6.71 18.62 -14.33
C TRP A 128 -7.98 18.64 -13.48
N SER A 129 -7.93 18.05 -12.28
CA SER A 129 -8.99 18.13 -11.26
C SER A 129 -8.45 18.81 -10.00
N ALA A 130 -8.82 20.08 -9.82
CA ALA A 130 -8.35 20.89 -8.70
C ALA A 130 -8.90 20.38 -7.36
N GLU A 131 -10.14 19.88 -7.37
CA GLU A 131 -10.80 19.30 -6.21
C GLU A 131 -10.05 18.05 -5.73
N CYS A 132 -9.70 17.13 -6.66
CA CYS A 132 -8.94 15.93 -6.31
C CYS A 132 -7.53 16.24 -5.79
N ALA A 133 -6.89 17.28 -6.32
CA ALA A 133 -5.58 17.71 -5.83
C ALA A 133 -5.67 18.26 -4.40
N GLY A 134 -6.73 19.01 -4.12
CA GLY A 134 -7.06 19.45 -2.77
C GLY A 134 -7.30 18.28 -1.82
N GLU A 135 -8.10 17.28 -2.22
CA GLU A 135 -8.38 16.09 -1.42
C GLU A 135 -7.10 15.30 -1.10
N LEU A 136 -6.20 15.14 -2.08
CA LEU A 136 -4.89 14.51 -1.86
C LEU A 136 -4.05 15.30 -0.85
N ALA A 137 -3.97 16.62 -1.00
CA ALA A 137 -3.21 17.48 -0.08
C ALA A 137 -3.75 17.43 1.35
N GLN A 138 -5.08 17.48 1.52
CA GLN A 138 -5.72 17.29 2.82
C GLN A 138 -5.45 15.90 3.39
N THR A 139 -5.52 14.87 2.54
CA THR A 139 -5.23 13.50 2.95
C THR A 139 -3.79 13.37 3.49
N TRP A 140 -2.81 13.97 2.81
CA TRP A 140 -1.43 13.99 3.29
C TRP A 140 -1.24 14.74 4.61
N SER A 141 -2.00 15.81 4.86
CA SER A 141 -1.91 16.55 6.12
C SER A 141 -2.48 15.76 7.30
N GLN A 142 -3.49 14.92 7.06
CA GLN A 142 -4.09 14.02 8.07
C GLN A 142 -3.20 12.80 8.40
N TRP A 143 -2.34 12.38 7.49
CA TRP A 143 -1.52 11.17 7.64
C TRP A 143 -0.24 11.33 8.48
N ALA A 144 -0.15 12.37 9.30
CA ALA A 144 1.05 12.70 10.07
C ALA A 144 1.64 11.46 10.79
N CYS A 145 2.70 10.93 10.19
CA CYS A 145 3.57 9.87 10.71
C CYS A 145 2.94 8.47 10.84
N LEU A 146 1.84 8.21 10.14
CA LEU A 146 1.28 6.87 10.03
C LEU A 146 2.12 6.00 9.07
N GLY A 147 2.21 4.71 9.38
CA GLY A 147 2.86 3.74 8.51
C GLY A 147 2.12 3.55 7.18
N PRO A 148 2.80 3.09 6.12
CA PRO A 148 2.20 2.96 4.78
C PRO A 148 0.97 2.02 4.76
N THR A 149 0.94 1.00 5.63
CA THR A 149 -0.20 0.07 5.74
C THR A 149 -1.43 0.72 6.39
N SER A 150 -1.25 1.56 7.42
CA SER A 150 -2.34 2.26 8.09
C SER A 150 -2.83 3.42 7.22
N ALA A 151 -1.90 4.21 6.66
CA ALA A 151 -2.19 5.34 5.78
C ALA A 151 -2.97 4.91 4.52
N SER A 152 -2.62 3.78 3.89
CA SER A 152 -3.35 3.28 2.70
C SER A 152 -4.77 2.77 3.00
N ARG A 153 -5.05 2.36 4.25
CA ARG A 153 -6.39 1.91 4.66
C ARG A 153 -7.28 3.05 5.14
N GLU A 154 -6.70 4.09 5.71
CA GLU A 154 -7.41 5.25 6.27
C GLU A 154 -7.45 6.44 5.30
N ALA A 155 -6.83 6.30 4.13
CA ALA A 155 -6.88 7.23 3.02
C ALA A 155 -8.32 7.59 2.59
N SER A 156 -8.71 8.86 2.73
CA SER A 156 -9.93 9.37 2.11
C SER A 156 -9.76 9.55 0.59
N TYR A 157 -8.56 9.95 0.14
CA TYR A 157 -8.23 10.05 -1.28
C TYR A 157 -7.90 8.70 -1.93
N SER A 158 -8.45 8.48 -3.12
CA SER A 158 -8.04 7.43 -4.04
C SER A 158 -7.91 7.99 -5.46
N SER A 159 -6.76 7.83 -6.10
CA SER A 159 -6.52 8.30 -7.48
C SER A 159 -7.42 7.60 -8.51
N ARG A 160 -8.10 6.51 -8.13
CA ARG A 160 -9.08 5.82 -8.98
C ARG A 160 -10.44 6.50 -8.98
N THR A 161 -10.87 6.98 -7.82
CA THR A 161 -12.17 7.66 -7.65
C THR A 161 -12.05 9.15 -7.93
N CYS A 162 -10.91 9.73 -7.60
CA CYS A 162 -10.60 11.14 -7.80
C CYS A 162 -9.23 11.30 -8.50
N PRO A 163 -9.11 10.98 -9.80
CA PRO A 163 -7.87 11.19 -10.53
C PRO A 163 -7.59 12.69 -10.69
N ILE A 164 -6.40 13.13 -10.29
CA ILE A 164 -5.96 14.53 -10.41
C ILE A 164 -5.66 14.86 -11.88
N VAL A 165 -5.05 13.92 -12.59
CA VAL A 165 -4.75 14.06 -14.03
C VAL A 165 -5.41 12.95 -14.85
N LYS A 166 -5.97 13.33 -15.99
CA LYS A 166 -6.45 12.41 -17.03
C LYS A 166 -5.86 12.81 -18.37
N GLY A 167 -5.40 11.85 -19.16
CA GLY A 167 -4.87 12.12 -20.49
C GLY A 167 -5.94 12.11 -21.57
N THR A 168 -5.55 11.69 -22.76
CA THR A 168 -6.38 11.72 -23.97
C THR A 168 -6.40 10.38 -24.71
N LEU A 169 -5.78 9.34 -24.15
CA LEU A 169 -5.73 8.03 -24.78
C LEU A 169 -7.12 7.39 -24.81
N ALA A 170 -7.47 6.84 -25.97
CA ALA A 170 -8.76 6.21 -26.21
C ALA A 170 -8.83 4.77 -25.66
N LEU A 171 -10.04 4.20 -25.65
CA LEU A 171 -10.30 2.82 -25.24
C LEU A 171 -9.42 1.84 -26.03
N GLY A 172 -8.74 0.94 -25.31
CA GLY A 172 -7.85 -0.07 -25.86
C GLY A 172 -6.42 0.41 -26.15
N ALA A 173 -6.09 1.68 -25.91
CA ALA A 173 -4.72 2.18 -26.05
C ALA A 173 -3.83 1.77 -24.87
N ASP A 174 -2.54 1.57 -25.15
CA ASP A 174 -1.53 1.33 -24.12
C ASP A 174 -1.37 2.59 -23.25
N CYS A 175 -1.45 2.42 -21.94
CA CYS A 175 -1.50 3.52 -20.98
C CYS A 175 -0.51 3.32 -19.83
N SER A 176 -0.33 4.36 -19.04
CA SER A 176 0.48 4.36 -17.82
C SER A 176 -0.29 5.03 -16.68
N VAL A 177 -0.26 4.41 -15.51
CA VAL A 177 -0.72 5.01 -14.25
C VAL A 177 0.43 5.79 -13.63
N SER A 178 0.14 6.95 -13.06
CA SER A 178 1.02 7.65 -12.12
C SER A 178 0.32 7.75 -10.76
N GLY A 179 1.06 8.12 -9.71
CA GLY A 179 0.44 8.39 -8.40
C GLY A 179 -0.65 9.47 -8.41
N LEU A 180 -0.72 10.29 -9.47
CA LEU A 180 -1.68 11.40 -9.62
C LEU A 180 -2.87 11.06 -10.53
N GLY A 181 -2.83 9.97 -11.28
CA GLY A 181 -3.89 9.61 -12.23
C GLY A 181 -3.39 8.72 -13.36
N ASP A 182 -3.90 8.93 -14.57
CA ASP A 182 -3.47 8.15 -15.73
C ASP A 182 -3.60 8.95 -17.04
N ASN A 183 -3.02 8.45 -18.13
CA ASN A 183 -3.06 9.11 -19.44
C ASN A 183 -4.26 8.71 -20.32
N CYS A 184 -5.25 7.99 -19.79
CA CYS A 184 -6.50 7.70 -20.48
C CYS A 184 -7.47 8.89 -20.45
N GLN A 185 -8.30 9.02 -21.49
CA GLN A 185 -9.33 10.05 -21.55
C GLN A 185 -10.36 9.92 -20.40
N PRO A 186 -11.09 11.01 -20.06
CA PRO A 186 -12.14 10.96 -19.05
C PRO A 186 -13.16 9.84 -19.29
N GLY A 187 -13.54 9.13 -18.23
CA GLY A 187 -14.43 7.95 -18.27
C GLY A 187 -13.75 6.61 -18.57
N LEU A 188 -12.43 6.63 -18.82
CA LEU A 188 -11.60 5.42 -18.91
C LEU A 188 -10.64 5.33 -17.72
N ALA A 189 -10.14 4.15 -17.40
CA ALA A 189 -9.08 3.93 -16.41
C ALA A 189 -7.94 3.13 -17.03
N CYS A 190 -6.71 3.42 -16.62
CA CYS A 190 -5.57 2.62 -17.03
C CYS A 190 -5.47 1.36 -16.17
N ILE A 191 -5.86 0.22 -16.73
CA ILE A 191 -5.89 -1.07 -16.03
C ILE A 191 -5.09 -2.08 -16.86
N ASP A 192 -4.13 -2.74 -16.22
CA ASP A 192 -3.20 -3.65 -16.91
C ASP A 192 -2.50 -3.01 -18.12
N GLN A 193 -2.09 -1.74 -17.97
CA GLN A 193 -1.48 -0.91 -19.01
C GLN A 193 -2.35 -0.71 -20.26
N VAL A 194 -3.67 -0.92 -20.17
CA VAL A 194 -4.62 -0.63 -21.25
C VAL A 194 -5.74 0.28 -20.75
N CYS A 195 -6.12 1.28 -21.55
CA CYS A 195 -7.28 2.11 -21.26
C CYS A 195 -8.56 1.28 -21.42
N VAL A 196 -9.26 1.03 -20.32
CA VAL A 196 -10.57 0.35 -20.31
C VAL A 196 -11.64 1.30 -19.77
N GLU A 197 -12.92 0.96 -19.94
CA GLU A 197 -13.99 1.74 -19.29
C GLU A 197 -13.73 1.80 -17.78
N SER A 198 -13.78 3.00 -17.20
CA SER A 198 -13.59 3.16 -15.76
C SER A 198 -14.64 2.32 -15.05
N PRO A 199 -14.24 1.36 -14.20
CA PRO A 199 -15.21 0.66 -13.42
C PRO A 199 -15.91 1.66 -12.48
N THR A 200 -17.21 1.52 -12.34
CA THR A 200 -17.97 2.28 -11.34
C THR A 200 -17.58 1.80 -9.96
N PHE A 201 -17.04 2.71 -9.14
CA PHE A 201 -16.72 2.42 -7.76
C PHE A 201 -17.86 2.85 -6.81
N PRO A 202 -18.08 2.11 -5.72
CA PRO A 202 -17.50 0.80 -5.44
C PRO A 202 -18.04 -0.29 -6.39
N ILE A 203 -17.29 -1.38 -6.57
CA ILE A 203 -17.68 -2.49 -7.45
C ILE A 203 -18.83 -3.28 -6.82
N ALA A 204 -19.93 -3.43 -7.54
CA ALA A 204 -21.08 -4.22 -7.09
C ALA A 204 -20.75 -5.71 -7.00
N VAL A 205 -21.48 -6.47 -6.17
CA VAL A 205 -21.36 -7.94 -6.10
C VAL A 205 -21.50 -8.58 -7.50
N GLY A 206 -20.61 -9.52 -7.80
CA GLY A 206 -20.42 -10.18 -9.09
C GLY A 206 -19.49 -9.43 -10.05
N GLY A 207 -19.20 -8.15 -9.81
CA GLY A 207 -18.27 -7.37 -10.61
C GLY A 207 -16.82 -7.80 -10.41
N VAL A 208 -15.98 -7.66 -11.44
CA VAL A 208 -14.54 -7.96 -11.35
C VAL A 208 -13.85 -6.94 -10.44
N CYS A 209 -13.14 -7.43 -9.45
CA CYS A 209 -12.54 -6.61 -8.40
C CYS A 209 -11.03 -6.76 -8.30
N GLU A 210 -10.40 -7.65 -9.07
CA GLU A 210 -8.95 -7.69 -9.18
C GLU A 210 -8.52 -7.59 -10.63
N TYR A 211 -7.59 -6.67 -10.88
CA TYR A 211 -6.95 -6.53 -12.18
C TYR A 211 -5.43 -6.47 -11.99
N ASN A 212 -4.71 -7.44 -12.54
CA ASN A 212 -3.25 -7.53 -12.45
C ASN A 212 -2.72 -7.29 -11.01
N TRP A 213 -3.23 -8.08 -10.05
CA TRP A 213 -2.89 -8.03 -8.62
C TRP A 213 -3.41 -6.81 -7.86
N ASP A 214 -4.19 -5.97 -8.52
CA ASP A 214 -4.70 -4.75 -7.94
C ASP A 214 -6.16 -4.92 -7.51
N THR A 215 -6.41 -4.84 -6.20
CA THR A 215 -7.73 -5.07 -5.61
C THR A 215 -8.54 -3.77 -5.56
N LEU A 216 -9.63 -3.74 -6.32
CA LEU A 216 -10.61 -2.67 -6.37
C LEU A 216 -11.58 -2.72 -5.18
N PRO A 217 -12.05 -1.57 -4.67
CA PRO A 217 -12.98 -1.52 -3.55
C PRO A 217 -14.36 -2.06 -3.98
N CYS A 218 -14.82 -3.10 -3.28
CA CYS A 218 -16.17 -3.62 -3.39
C CYS A 218 -17.18 -2.75 -2.63
N GLU A 219 -18.46 -2.86 -2.98
CA GLU A 219 -19.52 -2.19 -2.24
C GLU A 219 -19.57 -2.63 -0.77
N SER A 220 -20.16 -1.81 0.09
CA SER A 220 -20.23 -2.10 1.52
C SER A 220 -20.89 -3.46 1.78
N GLY A 221 -20.25 -4.29 2.61
CA GLY A 221 -20.71 -5.66 2.86
C GLY A 221 -20.32 -6.68 1.77
N ALA A 222 -19.39 -6.32 0.87
CA ALA A 222 -18.77 -7.24 -0.08
C ALA A 222 -17.23 -7.26 0.07
N ILE A 223 -16.62 -8.34 -0.37
CA ILE A 223 -15.17 -8.54 -0.42
C ILE A 223 -14.73 -8.96 -1.81
N CYS A 224 -13.49 -8.61 -2.17
CA CYS A 224 -12.91 -9.12 -3.40
C CYS A 224 -12.39 -10.54 -3.15
N ASP A 225 -12.99 -11.56 -3.78
CA ASP A 225 -12.56 -12.95 -3.64
C ASP A 225 -12.70 -13.74 -4.95
N TRP A 226 -11.99 -14.86 -5.03
CA TRP A 226 -12.02 -15.78 -6.16
C TRP A 226 -13.43 -16.31 -6.40
N ASN A 227 -13.92 -16.16 -7.63
CA ASN A 227 -15.15 -16.83 -8.06
C ASN A 227 -15.06 -18.35 -7.89
N GLU A 228 -16.19 -19.06 -7.97
CA GLU A 228 -16.28 -20.51 -7.75
C GLU A 228 -15.30 -21.33 -8.63
N ASP A 229 -14.97 -20.84 -9.82
CA ASP A 229 -14.05 -21.49 -10.77
C ASP A 229 -12.57 -21.11 -10.57
N TYR A 230 -12.23 -20.25 -9.61
CA TYR A 230 -10.87 -19.73 -9.35
C TYR A 230 -10.19 -19.10 -10.57
N THR A 231 -10.97 -18.48 -11.47
CA THR A 231 -10.45 -17.85 -12.69
C THR A 231 -10.28 -16.35 -12.56
N GLN A 232 -11.08 -15.71 -11.72
CA GLN A 232 -11.13 -14.26 -11.59
C GLN A 232 -11.62 -13.90 -10.19
N ARG A 233 -11.01 -12.90 -9.56
CA ARG A 233 -11.59 -12.33 -8.34
C ARG A 233 -12.69 -11.34 -8.69
N THR A 234 -13.82 -11.54 -8.05
CA THR A 234 -15.03 -10.73 -8.17
C THR A 234 -15.48 -10.27 -6.78
N CYS A 235 -16.21 -9.17 -6.70
CA CYS A 235 -16.84 -8.80 -5.45
C CYS A 235 -17.87 -9.86 -5.08
N GLN A 236 -17.78 -10.42 -3.89
CA GLN A 236 -18.71 -11.39 -3.34
C GLN A 236 -19.31 -10.84 -2.07
N THR A 237 -20.53 -11.24 -1.76
CA THR A 237 -21.14 -10.93 -0.47
C THR A 237 -20.23 -11.42 0.65
N LEU A 238 -20.06 -10.58 1.66
CA LEU A 238 -19.30 -10.93 2.84
C LEU A 238 -19.86 -12.21 3.48
N PRO A 239 -19.06 -13.28 3.63
CA PRO A 239 -19.55 -14.51 4.23
C PRO A 239 -20.06 -14.27 5.66
N GLN A 240 -21.16 -14.92 6.00
CA GLN A 240 -21.75 -14.95 7.33
C GLN A 240 -21.54 -16.32 7.98
N ALA A 241 -21.73 -16.40 9.30
CA ALA A 241 -21.71 -17.68 10.00
C ALA A 241 -22.76 -18.63 9.39
N GLY A 242 -22.34 -19.84 9.04
CA GLY A 242 -23.12 -20.88 8.37
C GLY A 242 -22.98 -20.91 6.84
N ASP A 243 -22.40 -19.87 6.23
CA ASP A 243 -22.16 -19.86 4.78
C ASP A 243 -21.08 -20.87 4.40
N SER A 244 -21.15 -21.43 3.19
CA SER A 244 -20.14 -22.37 2.71
C SER A 244 -18.80 -21.66 2.48
N CYS A 245 -17.70 -22.33 2.85
CA CYS A 245 -16.34 -21.89 2.56
C CYS A 245 -15.53 -23.03 1.93
N THR A 246 -14.51 -22.68 1.16
CA THR A 246 -13.52 -23.65 0.69
C THR A 246 -12.29 -23.55 1.58
N GLY A 247 -11.53 -24.64 1.79
CA GLY A 247 -10.40 -24.65 2.74
C GLY A 247 -9.25 -23.66 2.46
N ASN A 248 -9.34 -22.87 1.38
CA ASN A 248 -8.45 -21.74 1.10
C ASN A 248 -9.16 -20.37 1.12
N SER A 249 -10.50 -20.35 1.18
CA SER A 249 -11.32 -19.14 1.23
C SER A 249 -11.45 -18.67 2.67
N LEU A 250 -10.99 -17.45 2.93
CA LEU A 250 -11.23 -16.79 4.20
C LEU A 250 -12.73 -16.50 4.31
N CYS A 251 -13.32 -16.71 5.49
CA CYS A 251 -14.71 -16.36 5.80
C CYS A 251 -14.91 -14.84 5.95
N GLY A 252 -14.37 -14.09 5.01
CA GLY A 252 -14.19 -12.65 5.11
C GLY A 252 -12.80 -12.22 5.60
N PRO A 253 -12.53 -10.91 5.62
CA PRO A 253 -11.36 -10.35 6.27
C PRO A 253 -11.32 -10.73 7.75
N ALA A 254 -10.13 -10.70 8.35
CA ALA A 254 -9.93 -11.02 9.77
C ALA A 254 -10.83 -10.21 10.73
N ALA A 255 -11.33 -9.05 10.30
CA ALA A 255 -12.26 -8.21 11.06
C ALA A 255 -13.65 -8.84 11.29
N ASN A 256 -14.02 -9.88 10.53
CA ASN A 256 -15.33 -10.52 10.67
C ASN A 256 -15.40 -11.60 11.74
N ASP A 257 -14.29 -11.96 12.37
CA ASP A 257 -14.25 -12.98 13.41
C ASP A 257 -14.85 -14.33 12.97
N LEU A 258 -14.66 -14.70 11.70
CA LEU A 258 -15.11 -15.98 11.15
C LEU A 258 -13.92 -16.76 10.59
N ILE A 259 -13.95 -18.08 10.79
CA ILE A 259 -13.00 -19.05 10.20
C ILE A 259 -13.75 -20.08 9.37
N CYS A 260 -13.06 -20.68 8.39
CA CYS A 260 -13.60 -21.80 7.64
C CYS A 260 -13.40 -23.09 8.43
N ASN A 261 -14.48 -23.74 8.88
CA ASN A 261 -14.38 -25.05 9.50
C ASN A 261 -14.12 -26.09 8.41
N GLY A 262 -12.93 -26.71 8.43
CA GLY A 262 -12.48 -27.65 7.41
C GLY A 262 -13.26 -28.97 7.37
N GLU A 263 -14.00 -29.31 8.43
CA GLU A 263 -14.83 -30.53 8.50
C GLU A 263 -16.22 -30.31 7.89
N THR A 264 -16.84 -29.17 8.19
CA THR A 264 -18.20 -28.82 7.73
C THR A 264 -18.20 -28.02 6.43
N ALA A 265 -17.05 -27.46 6.04
CA ALA A 265 -16.91 -26.52 4.94
C ALA A 265 -17.84 -25.31 5.09
N THR A 266 -18.02 -24.84 6.31
CA THR A 266 -18.84 -23.65 6.64
C THR A 266 -18.08 -22.64 7.49
N CYS A 267 -18.44 -21.37 7.31
CA CYS A 267 -17.95 -20.27 8.12
C CYS A 267 -18.52 -20.35 9.53
N GLU A 268 -17.66 -20.34 10.53
CA GLU A 268 -18.04 -20.39 11.94
C GLU A 268 -17.32 -19.27 12.69
N PRO A 269 -17.88 -18.77 13.81
CA PRO A 269 -17.17 -17.83 14.67
C PRO A 269 -15.78 -18.35 15.03
N ALA A 270 -14.76 -17.48 14.97
CA ALA A 270 -13.43 -17.87 15.39
C ALA A 270 -13.44 -18.18 16.90
N PRO A 271 -12.60 -19.13 17.37
CA PRO A 271 -12.58 -19.49 18.78
C PRO A 271 -12.15 -18.29 19.64
N GLY A 272 -12.89 -18.06 20.72
CA GLY A 272 -12.63 -17.04 21.72
C GLY A 272 -11.66 -17.52 22.80
N VAL A 273 -11.35 -16.64 23.75
CA VAL A 273 -10.42 -16.94 24.86
C VAL A 273 -10.83 -18.21 25.60
N GLY A 274 -9.88 -19.15 25.74
CA GLY A 274 -10.05 -20.43 26.41
C GLY A 274 -10.64 -21.53 25.53
N GLU A 275 -11.10 -21.21 24.31
CA GLU A 275 -11.57 -22.19 23.34
C GLU A 275 -10.39 -22.78 22.55
N PRO A 276 -10.51 -24.03 22.08
CA PRO A 276 -9.45 -24.68 21.34
C PRO A 276 -9.22 -24.09 19.94
N CYS A 277 -7.96 -23.97 19.52
CA CYS A 277 -7.52 -23.43 18.23
C CYS A 277 -6.80 -24.45 17.35
N PHE A 278 -7.21 -25.73 17.44
CA PHE A 278 -6.54 -26.86 16.78
C PHE A 278 -6.52 -26.80 15.24
N GLN A 279 -7.50 -26.11 14.63
CA GLN A 279 -7.54 -25.92 13.19
C GLN A 279 -6.89 -24.59 12.82
N GLU A 280 -5.81 -24.68 12.05
CA GLU A 280 -5.11 -23.55 11.42
C GLU A 280 -4.47 -22.52 12.37
N PHE A 281 -4.46 -22.78 13.68
CA PHE A 281 -3.92 -21.86 14.71
C PHE A 281 -4.60 -20.49 14.71
N LEU A 282 -5.87 -20.44 14.28
CA LEU A 282 -6.63 -19.20 14.19
C LEU A 282 -7.50 -19.00 15.44
N CYS A 283 -7.56 -17.75 15.89
CA CYS A 283 -8.39 -17.29 16.99
C CYS A 283 -9.02 -15.95 16.60
N GLY A 284 -10.07 -15.55 17.31
CA GLY A 284 -10.75 -14.28 17.04
C GLY A 284 -9.88 -13.03 17.25
N PRO A 285 -10.34 -11.85 16.81
CA PRO A 285 -9.65 -10.58 16.97
C PRO A 285 -9.15 -10.36 18.41
N GLY A 286 -7.94 -9.84 18.54
CA GLY A 286 -7.33 -9.54 19.85
C GLY A 286 -6.80 -10.76 20.61
N THR A 287 -6.89 -11.97 20.04
CA THR A 287 -6.38 -13.20 20.64
C THR A 287 -5.32 -13.85 19.76
N TYR A 288 -4.62 -14.86 20.31
CA TYR A 288 -3.65 -15.69 19.59
C TYR A 288 -3.78 -17.15 20.03
N CYS A 289 -3.42 -18.09 19.16
CA CYS A 289 -3.42 -19.51 19.50
C CYS A 289 -2.14 -19.86 20.26
N ASP A 290 -2.25 -20.23 21.55
CA ASP A 290 -1.11 -20.73 22.31
C ASP A 290 -0.76 -22.15 21.87
N GLY A 291 0.20 -22.26 20.96
CA GLY A 291 0.78 -23.52 20.48
C GLY A 291 1.57 -24.31 21.53
N GLY A 292 1.51 -23.90 22.81
CA GLY A 292 2.00 -24.64 23.96
C GLY A 292 1.22 -25.93 24.24
N LYS A 293 0.87 -26.18 25.50
CA LYS A 293 0.32 -27.48 25.91
C LYS A 293 -1.16 -27.67 25.58
N ASP A 294 -1.93 -26.59 25.62
CA ASP A 294 -3.39 -26.68 25.63
C ASP A 294 -4.04 -26.29 24.31
N PHE A 295 -3.30 -25.69 23.35
CA PHE A 295 -3.81 -25.25 22.03
C PHE A 295 -5.13 -24.50 22.17
N THR A 296 -5.13 -23.48 23.03
CA THR A 296 -6.29 -22.63 23.28
C THR A 296 -5.99 -21.20 22.89
N CYS A 297 -7.03 -20.47 22.52
CA CYS A 297 -6.91 -19.04 22.27
C CYS A 297 -6.67 -18.31 23.59
N GLN A 298 -5.67 -17.44 23.59
CA GLN A 298 -5.27 -16.61 24.71
C GLN A 298 -5.35 -15.14 24.30
N PRO A 299 -5.64 -14.22 25.23
CA PRO A 299 -5.54 -12.79 24.94
C PRO A 299 -4.10 -12.46 24.54
N ARG A 300 -3.93 -11.55 23.57
CA ARG A 300 -2.61 -10.98 23.27
C ARG A 300 -2.05 -10.30 24.53
N VAL A 301 -0.73 -10.38 24.70
CA VAL A 301 -0.03 -9.81 25.86
C VAL A 301 0.13 -8.30 25.71
N GLU A 302 0.54 -7.60 26.77
CA GLU A 302 0.74 -6.14 26.72
C GLU A 302 2.12 -5.76 26.19
N LEU A 303 2.32 -4.48 25.89
CA LEU A 303 3.65 -3.96 25.57
C LEU A 303 4.61 -4.15 26.74
N GLY A 304 5.82 -4.64 26.45
CA GLY A 304 6.84 -4.97 27.43
C GLY A 304 6.73 -6.38 28.01
N ASP A 305 5.66 -7.13 27.71
CA ASP A 305 5.55 -8.52 28.11
C ASP A 305 6.40 -9.45 27.23
N GLY A 306 6.71 -10.62 27.77
CA GLY A 306 7.46 -11.65 27.07
C GLY A 306 6.68 -12.24 25.89
N CYS A 307 7.34 -12.44 24.76
CA CYS A 307 6.75 -13.03 23.56
C CYS A 307 7.67 -14.06 22.91
N GLY A 308 7.06 -15.00 22.17
CA GLY A 308 7.77 -15.97 21.34
C GLY A 308 7.56 -15.75 19.83
N ALA A 309 6.57 -14.94 19.44
CA ALA A 309 6.23 -14.61 18.07
C ALA A 309 5.37 -13.33 18.04
N ASP A 310 5.30 -12.66 16.88
CA ASP A 310 4.55 -11.41 16.71
C ASP A 310 3.05 -11.57 16.98
N ALA A 311 2.49 -12.74 16.67
CA ALA A 311 1.08 -13.04 16.91
C ALA A 311 0.67 -12.94 18.39
N VAL A 312 1.62 -13.06 19.33
CA VAL A 312 1.39 -12.96 20.78
C VAL A 312 1.20 -11.51 21.21
N CYS A 313 1.82 -10.57 20.50
CA CYS A 313 1.81 -9.14 20.82
C CYS A 313 0.50 -8.47 20.37
N PRO A 314 0.20 -7.24 20.83
CA PRO A 314 -0.91 -6.44 20.31
C PRO A 314 -0.84 -6.29 18.77
N VAL A 315 -1.94 -5.91 18.13
CA VAL A 315 -2.02 -5.80 16.65
C VAL A 315 -0.98 -4.82 16.08
N ASP A 316 -0.62 -3.80 16.84
CA ASP A 316 0.34 -2.74 16.46
C ASP A 316 1.70 -2.91 17.17
N ALA A 317 2.14 -4.15 17.35
CA ALA A 317 3.36 -4.49 18.06
C ALA A 317 4.05 -5.74 17.50
N SER A 318 5.37 -5.76 17.59
CA SER A 318 6.23 -6.86 17.15
C SER A 318 6.97 -7.49 18.32
N CYS A 319 7.30 -8.78 18.17
CA CYS A 319 8.09 -9.51 19.14
C CYS A 319 9.59 -9.31 18.90
N VAL A 320 10.18 -8.31 19.55
CA VAL A 320 11.60 -7.95 19.37
C VAL A 320 12.39 -8.33 20.61
N GLY A 321 13.33 -9.26 20.46
CA GLY A 321 14.18 -9.70 21.58
C GLY A 321 13.41 -10.41 22.69
N ASN A 322 12.32 -11.11 22.33
CA ASN A 322 11.36 -11.75 23.24
C ASN A 322 10.54 -10.78 24.10
N LEU A 323 10.42 -9.51 23.70
CA LEU A 323 9.50 -8.57 24.31
C LEU A 323 8.56 -8.02 23.25
N CYS A 324 7.29 -7.83 23.61
CA CYS A 324 6.37 -7.07 22.76
C CYS A 324 6.77 -5.61 22.80
N VAL A 325 7.23 -5.11 21.67
CA VAL A 325 7.59 -3.71 21.49
C VAL A 325 6.56 -3.13 20.55
N ALA A 326 6.03 -1.94 20.89
CA ALA A 326 5.17 -1.22 19.96
C ALA A 326 5.90 -1.14 18.62
N ASP A 327 5.19 -1.42 17.54
CA ASP A 327 5.76 -1.22 16.23
C ASP A 327 6.28 0.21 16.20
N ALA A 328 7.56 0.37 15.84
CA ALA A 328 8.07 1.70 15.61
C ALA A 328 7.10 2.35 14.62
N ALA A 329 6.59 3.54 14.95
CA ALA A 329 5.72 4.32 14.06
C ALA A 329 6.30 4.19 12.66
N ALA A 330 5.54 3.54 11.77
CA ALA A 330 6.20 2.92 10.65
C ALA A 330 6.95 3.99 9.89
N VAL A 331 8.25 3.78 9.85
CA VAL A 331 9.23 4.74 9.41
C VAL A 331 8.84 5.11 7.99
N CYS A 332 8.42 6.37 7.75
CA CYS A 332 7.64 6.72 6.56
C CYS A 332 8.29 6.17 5.30
N GLY A 333 7.72 5.09 4.80
CA GLY A 333 8.00 4.57 3.48
C GLY A 333 7.04 5.29 2.56
N ILE A 334 7.27 6.58 2.28
CA ILE A 334 6.65 7.17 1.09
C ILE A 334 7.38 6.56 -0.10
N GLN A 335 7.05 5.32 -0.43
CA GLN A 335 7.17 4.88 -1.81
C GLN A 335 6.11 5.68 -2.55
N LEU A 336 6.52 6.84 -3.06
CA LEU A 336 5.85 7.40 -4.22
C LEU A 336 6.07 6.34 -5.31
N TRP A 337 5.08 5.47 -5.49
CA TRP A 337 5.03 4.55 -6.61
C TRP A 337 4.82 5.42 -7.85
N PHE A 338 5.93 5.87 -8.43
CA PHE A 338 6.01 6.52 -9.73
C PHE A 338 6.55 5.53 -10.75
#